data_AF-A0A3S2K8R0-F1
#
_entry.id   AF-A0A3S2K8R0-F1
#
_cell.length_a   1.000
_cell.length_b   1.000
_cell.length_c   1.000
_cell.angle_alpha   90.00
_cell.angle_beta   90.00
_cell.angle_gamma   90.00
#
_symmetry.space_group_name_H-M   'P 1'
#
loop_
_entity.id
_entity.type
_entity.pdbx_description
1 polymer ?
#
loop_
_entity_poly.entity_id
_entity_poly.type
_entity_poly.pdbx_seq_one_letter_code
_entity_poly.pdbx_strand_id
1 'polypeptide(L)'
;RVDDPALDVDEASIMVLKNCGPKGYPGMAEVGNMALPRKLLKQGVRDMIRISDARMSGTAFGTVVLHAAPEAAIGGPLALVRSGDFIELDVEARKLHLDVSAQELARRRESWLPPVPAMRGGYQGLYVDRVLQADRGADLDFLVGCRGHAIPRESH
;
A
#
# COMPACT_ATOMS: atom_id res chain seq x y z
N ARG A 1 -14.70 8.78 -6.08
CA ARG A 1 -14.79 7.81 -7.21
C ARG A 1 -15.58 6.55 -6.87
N VAL A 2 -15.42 5.94 -5.68
CA VAL A 2 -16.05 4.64 -5.37
C VAL A 2 -17.59 4.62 -5.45
N ASP A 3 -18.25 5.73 -5.11
CA ASP A 3 -19.71 5.88 -5.19
C ASP A 3 -20.20 6.50 -6.50
N ASP A 4 -19.30 6.73 -7.47
CA ASP A 4 -19.68 7.22 -8.79
C ASP A 4 -20.46 6.12 -9.54
N PRO A 5 -21.72 6.35 -9.94
CA PRO A 5 -22.49 5.36 -10.68
C PRO A 5 -21.86 4.97 -12.02
N ALA A 6 -21.07 5.85 -12.63
CA ALA A 6 -20.39 5.63 -13.90
C ALA A 6 -19.03 4.93 -13.75
N LEU A 7 -18.59 4.61 -12.52
CA LEU A 7 -17.39 3.82 -12.31
C LEU A 7 -17.58 2.44 -12.94
N ASP A 8 -16.73 2.10 -13.91
CA ASP A 8 -16.68 0.75 -14.49
C ASP A 8 -16.06 -0.23 -13.48
N VAL A 9 -16.94 -1.01 -12.84
CA VAL A 9 -16.61 -1.96 -11.77
C VAL A 9 -17.79 -2.90 -11.55
N ASP A 10 -17.48 -4.18 -11.41
CA ASP A 10 -18.38 -5.30 -11.10
C ASP A 10 -17.83 -6.12 -9.91
N GLU A 11 -18.50 -7.20 -9.52
CA GLU A 11 -18.08 -8.07 -8.41
C GLU A 11 -16.80 -8.88 -8.69
N ALA A 12 -16.42 -9.08 -9.95
CA ALA A 12 -15.20 -9.79 -10.35
C ALA A 12 -13.97 -8.86 -10.39
N SER A 13 -14.21 -7.55 -10.39
CA SER A 13 -13.18 -6.53 -10.38
C SER A 13 -12.34 -6.54 -9.08
N ILE A 14 -11.06 -6.23 -9.21
CA ILE A 14 -10.14 -6.08 -8.07
C ILE A 14 -9.95 -4.60 -7.75
N MET A 15 -10.26 -4.21 -6.51
CA MET A 15 -10.06 -2.83 -6.05
C MET A 15 -8.60 -2.62 -5.63
N VAL A 16 -7.95 -1.59 -6.17
CA VAL A 16 -6.55 -1.27 -5.87
C VAL A 16 -6.43 0.14 -5.31
N LEU A 17 -5.85 0.26 -4.12
CA LEU A 17 -5.52 1.53 -3.45
C LEU A 17 -4.00 1.66 -3.30
N LYS A 18 -3.50 2.87 -3.52
CA LYS A 18 -2.06 3.18 -3.58
C LYS A 18 -1.73 4.35 -2.67
N ASN A 19 -0.44 4.52 -2.40
CA ASN A 19 0.09 5.65 -1.63
C ASN A 19 -0.50 5.70 -0.22
N CYS A 20 -0.80 4.53 0.33
CA CYS A 20 -1.28 4.36 1.69
C CYS A 20 -0.26 3.60 2.56
N GLY A 21 0.97 3.44 2.06
CA GLY A 21 2.09 2.82 2.75
C GLY A 21 2.79 3.72 3.79
N PRO A 22 3.92 3.24 4.36
CA PRO A 22 4.72 4.00 5.32
C PRO A 22 5.06 5.41 4.84
N LYS A 23 5.64 5.55 3.65
CA LYS A 23 6.00 6.87 3.09
C LYS A 23 4.84 7.56 2.40
N GLY A 24 3.93 6.79 1.80
CA GLY A 24 2.86 7.29 0.94
C GLY A 24 1.75 8.04 1.68
N TYR A 25 1.26 7.48 2.80
CA TYR A 25 0.10 8.08 3.49
C TYR A 25 0.41 9.45 4.12
N PRO A 26 1.51 9.66 4.88
CA PRO A 26 2.48 8.72 5.51
C PRO A 26 2.00 8.08 6.83
N GLY A 27 2.71 7.06 7.32
CA GLY A 27 2.39 6.34 8.56
C GLY A 27 1.54 5.08 8.37
N MET A 28 1.29 4.69 7.11
CA MET A 28 0.61 3.46 6.72
C MET A 28 -0.77 3.31 7.38
N ALA A 29 -1.75 4.14 7.02
CA ALA A 29 -3.06 4.14 7.70
C ALA A 29 -3.88 2.86 7.49
N GLU A 30 -4.87 2.65 8.36
CA GLU A 30 -5.82 1.52 8.29
C GLU A 30 -6.95 1.80 7.31
N VAL A 31 -6.61 1.92 6.03
CA VAL A 31 -7.53 2.25 4.94
C VAL A 31 -7.64 1.15 3.87
N GLY A 32 -7.01 0.00 4.11
CA GLY A 32 -7.02 -1.14 3.18
C GLY A 32 -8.38 -1.83 3.05
N ASN A 33 -9.23 -1.76 4.08
CA ASN A 33 -10.62 -2.24 4.05
C ASN A 33 -11.54 -1.26 3.30
N MET A 34 -11.22 -0.99 2.04
CA MET A 34 -12.03 -0.12 1.17
C MET A 34 -13.50 -0.53 1.20
N ALA A 35 -14.37 0.48 1.34
CA ALA A 35 -15.80 0.30 1.20
C ALA A 35 -16.14 -0.12 -0.24
N LEU A 36 -17.01 -1.11 -0.40
CA LEU A 36 -17.47 -1.53 -1.72
C LEU A 36 -18.38 -0.45 -2.34
N PRO A 37 -18.39 -0.31 -3.68
CA PRO A 37 -19.32 0.59 -4.37
C PRO A 37 -20.77 0.33 -3.96
N ARG A 38 -21.52 1.40 -3.63
CA ARG A 38 -22.94 1.30 -3.24
C ARG A 38 -23.79 0.52 -4.25
N LYS A 39 -23.49 0.62 -5.55
CA LYS A 39 -24.21 -0.10 -6.61
C LYS A 39 -24.08 -1.63 -6.46
N LEU A 40 -22.91 -2.13 -6.08
CA LEU A 40 -22.65 -3.56 -5.86
C LEU A 40 -23.27 -4.02 -4.53
N LEU A 41 -23.20 -3.18 -3.49
CA LEU A 41 -23.89 -3.45 -2.22
C LEU A 41 -25.41 -3.62 -2.40
N LYS A 42 -26.04 -2.81 -3.28
CA LYS A 42 -27.47 -2.93 -3.63
C LYS A 42 -27.81 -4.21 -4.38
N GLN A 43 -26.84 -4.78 -5.11
CA GLN A 43 -26.97 -6.06 -5.81
C GLN A 43 -26.72 -7.27 -4.90
N GLY A 44 -26.39 -7.04 -3.62
CA GLY A 44 -26.16 -8.11 -2.65
C GLY A 44 -24.70 -8.56 -2.55
N VAL A 45 -23.77 -7.92 -3.28
CA VAL A 45 -22.34 -8.14 -3.11
C VAL A 45 -21.92 -7.70 -1.70
N ARG A 46 -21.15 -8.53 -1.02
CA ARG A 46 -20.69 -8.29 0.37
C ARG A 46 -19.18 -8.40 0.54
N ASP A 47 -18.49 -9.00 -0.42
CA ASP A 47 -17.03 -9.04 -0.44
C ASP A 47 -16.52 -8.91 -1.89
N MET A 48 -15.32 -8.34 -2.00
CA MET A 48 -14.56 -8.21 -3.23
C MET A 48 -13.07 -8.20 -2.87
N ILE A 49 -12.24 -8.67 -3.79
CA ILE A 49 -10.79 -8.62 -3.64
C ILE A 49 -10.33 -7.16 -3.62
N ARG A 50 -9.56 -6.82 -2.58
CA ARG A 50 -9.03 -5.48 -2.32
C ARG A 50 -7.53 -5.57 -2.08
N ILE A 51 -6.74 -4.73 -2.74
CA ILE A 51 -5.27 -4.72 -2.63
C ILE A 51 -4.81 -3.31 -2.27
N SER A 52 -3.92 -3.19 -1.30
CA SER A 52 -3.29 -1.92 -0.98
C SER A 52 -1.91 -2.06 -0.35
N ASP A 53 -1.13 -0.98 -0.41
CA ASP A 53 0.06 -0.77 0.42
C ASP A 53 -0.29 -0.29 1.85
N ALA A 54 -1.57 -0.32 2.23
CA ALA A 54 -2.09 0.13 3.52
C ALA A 54 -2.16 -0.99 4.58
N ARG A 55 -2.55 -0.61 5.80
CA ARG A 55 -2.99 -1.52 6.87
C ARG A 55 -4.52 -1.63 6.89
N MET A 56 -5.02 -2.40 7.84
CA MET A 56 -6.44 -2.56 8.15
C MET A 56 -6.59 -2.83 9.65
N SER A 57 -7.71 -2.41 10.23
CA SER A 57 -8.03 -2.76 11.61
C SER A 57 -8.16 -4.27 11.78
N GLY A 58 -7.66 -4.80 12.91
CA GLY A 58 -7.81 -6.22 13.27
C GLY A 58 -9.25 -6.68 13.45
N THR A 59 -10.23 -5.78 13.51
CA THR A 59 -11.67 -6.10 13.63
C THR A 59 -12.40 -6.17 12.29
N ALA A 60 -11.73 -5.85 11.19
CA ALA A 60 -12.36 -5.79 9.87
C ALA A 60 -12.30 -7.15 9.14
N PHE A 61 -13.09 -7.32 8.07
CA PHE A 61 -13.25 -8.59 7.36
C PHE A 61 -13.23 -8.45 5.82
N GLY A 62 -13.18 -9.61 5.16
CA GLY A 62 -13.26 -9.81 3.71
C GLY A 62 -11.91 -10.11 3.08
N THR A 63 -11.91 -10.29 1.76
CA THR A 63 -10.73 -10.73 0.99
C THR A 63 -9.82 -9.54 0.68
N VAL A 64 -8.92 -9.21 1.61
CA VAL A 64 -8.06 -8.02 1.54
C VAL A 64 -6.58 -8.39 1.58
N VAL A 65 -5.84 -8.02 0.55
CA VAL A 65 -4.38 -8.06 0.52
C VAL A 65 -3.83 -6.73 1.03
N LEU A 66 -3.01 -6.80 2.07
CA LEU A 66 -2.46 -5.67 2.79
C LEU A 66 -0.94 -5.66 2.69
N HIS A 67 -0.34 -4.56 3.14
CA HIS A 67 1.11 -4.44 3.29
C HIS A 67 1.91 -4.72 2.01
N ALA A 68 1.33 -4.41 0.84
CA ALA A 68 2.04 -4.55 -0.43
C ALA A 68 3.35 -3.75 -0.40
N ALA A 69 4.47 -4.46 -0.59
CA ALA A 69 5.82 -3.91 -0.52
C ALA A 69 6.64 -4.33 -1.76
N PRO A 70 7.49 -3.45 -2.33
CA PRO A 70 7.64 -2.04 -1.99
C PRO A 70 6.35 -1.24 -2.24
N GLU A 71 6.08 -0.24 -1.41
CA GLU A 71 4.86 0.57 -1.51
C GLU A 71 4.82 1.40 -2.82
N ALA A 72 3.64 1.90 -3.18
CA ALA A 72 3.49 2.66 -4.41
C ALA A 72 4.26 3.98 -4.40
N ALA A 73 4.39 4.62 -3.23
CA ALA A 73 5.05 5.93 -3.10
C ALA A 73 6.56 5.90 -3.39
N ILE A 74 7.19 4.73 -3.38
CA ILE A 74 8.61 4.56 -3.75
C ILE A 74 8.81 3.78 -5.06
N GLY A 75 7.74 3.65 -5.87
CA GLY A 75 7.84 3.07 -7.21
C GLY A 75 7.77 1.54 -7.24
N GLY A 76 7.23 0.92 -6.19
CA GLY A 76 6.93 -0.51 -6.21
C GLY A 76 5.94 -0.90 -7.32
N PRO A 77 5.81 -2.19 -7.67
CA PRO A 77 4.95 -2.63 -8.78
C PRO A 77 3.50 -2.14 -8.66
N LEU A 78 2.96 -2.03 -7.44
CA LEU A 78 1.62 -1.51 -7.19
C LEU A 78 1.44 -0.08 -7.74
N ALA A 79 2.50 0.73 -7.76
CA ALA A 79 2.49 2.08 -8.34
C ALA A 79 2.09 2.07 -9.83
N LEU A 80 2.43 0.99 -10.55
CA LEU A 80 2.33 0.88 -12.00
C LEU A 80 1.00 0.29 -12.49
N VAL A 81 0.17 -0.23 -11.57
CA VAL A 81 -1.17 -0.76 -11.89
C VAL A 81 -2.04 0.33 -12.53
N ARG A 82 -2.83 -0.01 -13.55
CA ARG A 82 -3.79 0.88 -14.20
C ARG A 82 -5.16 0.19 -14.22
N SER A 83 -6.23 0.99 -14.29
CA SER A 83 -7.57 0.45 -14.48
C SER A 83 -7.59 -0.40 -15.76
N GLY A 84 -8.20 -1.59 -15.69
CA GLY A 84 -8.27 -2.54 -16.81
C GLY A 84 -7.12 -3.55 -16.86
N ASP A 85 -6.09 -3.43 -16.02
CA ASP A 85 -5.10 -4.50 -15.89
C ASP A 85 -5.70 -5.75 -15.24
N PHE A 86 -5.28 -6.93 -15.71
CA PHE A 86 -5.62 -8.19 -15.07
C PHE A 86 -4.70 -8.46 -13.88
N ILE A 87 -5.28 -8.93 -12.78
CA ILE A 87 -4.54 -9.34 -11.57
C ILE A 87 -5.05 -10.73 -11.17
N GLU A 88 -4.11 -11.64 -10.94
CA GLU A 88 -4.36 -12.99 -10.46
C GLU A 88 -4.01 -13.06 -8.97
N LEU A 89 -4.96 -13.54 -8.16
CA LEU A 89 -4.74 -13.84 -6.75
C LEU A 89 -4.96 -15.34 -6.52
N ASP A 90 -3.90 -16.02 -6.10
CA ASP A 90 -3.92 -17.41 -5.66
C ASP A 90 -3.30 -17.51 -4.26
N VAL A 91 -4.17 -17.69 -3.26
CA VAL A 91 -3.77 -17.76 -1.86
C VAL A 91 -3.05 -19.07 -1.55
N GLU A 92 -3.44 -20.17 -2.18
CA GLU A 92 -2.85 -21.49 -1.95
C GLU A 92 -1.41 -21.53 -2.50
N ALA A 93 -1.21 -21.04 -3.72
CA ALA A 93 0.12 -20.92 -4.33
C ALA A 93 0.95 -19.74 -3.78
N ARG A 94 0.38 -18.92 -2.87
CA ARG A 94 0.99 -17.67 -2.36
C ARG A 94 1.42 -16.72 -3.47
N LYS A 95 0.59 -16.62 -4.51
CA LYS A 95 0.86 -15.84 -5.71
C LYS A 95 -0.11 -14.65 -5.80
N LEU A 96 0.48 -13.47 -5.98
CA LEU A 96 -0.22 -12.28 -6.43
C LEU A 96 0.51 -11.77 -7.68
N HIS A 97 -0.16 -11.80 -8.82
CA HIS A 97 0.46 -11.52 -10.11
C HIS A 97 -0.29 -10.43 -10.86
N LEU A 98 0.43 -9.42 -11.32
CA LEU A 98 -0.07 -8.41 -12.25
C LEU A 98 0.24 -8.89 -13.67
N ASP A 99 -0.80 -9.23 -14.42
CA ASP A 99 -0.70 -9.76 -15.79
C ASP A 99 -0.48 -8.62 -16.79
N VAL A 100 0.73 -8.05 -16.71
CA VAL A 100 1.24 -7.00 -17.60
C VAL A 100 2.67 -7.38 -17.95
N SER A 101 3.00 -7.30 -19.24
CA SER A 101 4.33 -7.66 -19.72
C SER A 101 5.42 -6.82 -19.03
N ALA A 102 6.59 -7.42 -18.83
CA ALA A 102 7.74 -6.72 -18.23
C ALA A 102 8.13 -5.45 -19.03
N GLN A 103 7.96 -5.47 -20.35
CA GLN A 103 8.22 -4.33 -21.23
C GLN A 103 7.25 -3.17 -20.97
N GLU A 104 5.95 -3.46 -20.81
CA GLU A 104 4.96 -2.44 -20.48
C GLU A 104 5.19 -1.90 -19.05
N LEU A 105 5.53 -2.74 -18.09
CA LEU A 105 5.87 -2.28 -16.74
C LEU A 105 7.11 -1.38 -16.73
N ALA A 106 8.14 -1.71 -17.52
CA ALA A 106 9.32 -0.85 -17.68
C ALA A 106 8.94 0.52 -18.25
N ARG A 107 8.14 0.55 -19.32
CA ARG A 107 7.64 1.79 -19.92
C ARG A 107 6.81 2.62 -18.93
N ARG A 108 5.93 1.98 -18.16
CA ARG A 108 5.14 2.66 -17.12
C ARG A 108 6.03 3.27 -16.05
N ARG A 109 7.11 2.58 -15.67
CA ARG A 109 8.08 3.04 -14.68
C ARG A 109 8.85 4.27 -15.15
N GLU A 110 9.21 4.37 -16.43
CA GLU A 110 9.86 5.57 -16.99
C GLU A 110 8.99 6.82 -16.85
N SER A 111 7.67 6.66 -16.97
CA SER A 111 6.70 7.74 -16.79
C SER A 111 6.26 7.98 -15.33
N TRP A 112 6.73 7.14 -14.39
CA TRP A 112 6.28 7.23 -13.01
C TRP A 112 7.00 8.35 -12.27
N LEU A 113 6.21 9.20 -11.60
CA LEU A 113 6.72 10.27 -10.75
C LEU A 113 6.36 9.96 -9.29
N PRO A 114 7.32 10.08 -8.36
CA PRO A 114 7.03 9.92 -6.95
C PRO A 114 6.03 10.98 -6.47
N PRO A 115 5.10 10.63 -5.57
CA PRO A 115 4.20 11.62 -4.97
C PRO A 115 5.01 12.68 -4.21
N VAL A 116 4.54 13.93 -4.27
CA VAL A 116 5.18 15.02 -3.52
C VAL A 116 4.88 14.82 -2.02
N PRO A 117 5.90 14.78 -1.14
CA PRO A 117 5.67 14.66 0.29
C PRO A 117 4.86 15.86 0.82
N ALA A 118 3.87 15.58 1.67
CA ALA A 118 3.06 16.63 2.30
C ALA A 118 3.89 17.55 3.23
N MET A 119 4.97 17.03 3.80
CA MET A 119 5.89 17.78 4.67
C MET A 119 7.33 17.34 4.40
N ARG A 120 8.27 18.29 4.37
CA ARG A 120 9.71 18.06 4.09
C ARG A 120 10.61 18.20 5.32
N GLY A 121 10.03 18.39 6.51
CA GLY A 121 10.77 18.63 7.75
C GLY A 121 10.02 18.11 8.98
N GLY A 122 10.58 18.38 10.16
CA GLY A 122 10.04 17.87 11.43
C GLY A 122 10.08 16.35 11.52
N TYR A 123 9.30 15.78 12.44
CA TYR A 123 9.23 14.32 12.62
C TYR A 123 8.72 13.60 11.38
N GLN A 124 7.77 14.19 10.64
CA GLN A 124 7.25 13.58 9.42
C GLN A 124 8.35 13.44 8.35
N GLY A 125 9.21 14.45 8.18
CA GLY A 125 10.38 14.37 7.30
C GLY A 125 11.33 13.26 7.72
N LEU A 126 11.73 13.23 9.01
CA LEU A 126 12.55 12.15 9.56
C LEU A 126 11.93 10.77 9.32
N TYR A 127 10.63 10.61 9.58
CA TYR A 127 9.94 9.35 9.39
C TYR A 127 9.95 8.93 7.92
N VAL A 128 9.52 9.79 6.99
CA VAL A 128 9.50 9.48 5.56
C VAL A 128 10.89 9.14 5.03
N ASP A 129 11.94 9.83 5.49
CA ASP A 129 13.30 9.58 5.05
C ASP A 129 13.85 8.24 5.59
N ARG A 130 13.58 7.94 6.86
CA ARG A 130 14.25 6.85 7.59
C ARG A 130 13.43 5.57 7.72
N VAL A 131 12.12 5.60 7.46
CA VAL A 131 11.25 4.42 7.62
C VAL A 131 11.55 3.32 6.60
N LEU A 132 11.62 2.09 7.10
CA LEU A 132 11.68 0.86 6.32
C LEU A 132 10.30 0.50 5.75
N GLN A 133 10.25 -0.47 4.85
CA GLN A 133 9.01 -0.95 4.27
C GLN A 133 8.31 -1.97 5.19
N ALA A 134 7.04 -2.25 4.91
CA ALA A 134 6.19 -3.10 5.77
C ALA A 134 6.70 -4.54 5.89
N ASP A 135 7.36 -5.07 4.86
CA ASP A 135 8.05 -6.37 4.88
C ASP A 135 9.21 -6.44 5.88
N ARG A 136 9.68 -5.28 6.37
CA ARG A 136 10.70 -5.15 7.41
C ARG A 136 10.16 -4.51 8.69
N GLY A 137 8.83 -4.52 8.89
CA GLY A 137 8.19 -4.05 10.11
C GLY A 137 8.04 -2.53 10.23
N ALA A 138 8.33 -1.75 9.18
CA ALA A 138 8.20 -0.29 9.17
C ALA A 138 8.93 0.44 10.32
N ASP A 139 10.04 -0.11 10.81
CA ASP A 139 10.94 0.55 11.76
C ASP A 139 11.73 1.69 11.09
N LEU A 140 12.41 2.53 11.85
CA LEU A 140 13.39 3.46 11.32
C LEU A 140 14.74 2.74 11.12
N ASP A 141 15.36 2.92 9.96
CA ASP A 141 16.57 2.21 9.55
C ASP A 141 17.73 2.30 10.58
N PHE A 142 17.88 3.43 11.26
CA PHE A 142 18.91 3.71 12.25
C PHE A 142 18.55 3.21 13.67
N LEU A 143 17.32 2.72 13.86
CA LEU A 143 16.87 2.15 15.13
C LEU A 143 16.96 0.63 15.18
N VAL A 144 17.22 -0.05 14.06
CA VAL A 144 17.35 -1.50 14.01
C VAL A 144 18.48 -1.97 14.95
N GLY A 145 18.19 -3.00 15.76
CA GLY A 145 19.15 -3.63 16.67
C GLY A 145 19.12 -3.11 18.12
N CYS A 146 20.09 -3.55 18.92
CA CYS A 146 20.23 -3.20 20.33
C CYS A 146 21.42 -2.25 20.53
N ARG A 147 21.24 -1.19 21.33
CA ARG A 147 22.28 -0.20 21.67
C ARG A 147 22.92 -0.43 23.05
N GLY A 148 22.56 -1.53 23.71
CA GLY A 148 23.04 -1.87 25.04
C GLY A 148 22.55 -0.90 26.13
N HIS A 149 23.24 -0.91 27.26
CA HIS A 149 22.91 -0.14 28.46
C HIS A 149 24.17 0.49 29.08
N ALA A 150 25.17 0.80 28.25
CA ALA A 150 26.41 1.41 28.72
C ALA A 150 26.13 2.75 29.41
N ILE A 151 26.81 2.99 30.53
CA ILE A 151 26.68 4.24 31.30
C ILE A 151 27.22 5.39 30.43
N PRO A 152 26.47 6.50 30.26
CA PRO A 152 26.92 7.64 29.47
C PRO A 152 28.07 8.38 30.16
N ARG A 153 28.62 9.39 29.47
CA ARG A 153 29.64 10.27 30.05
C ARG A 153 29.10 10.97 31.30
N GLU A 154 30.01 11.24 32.24
CA GLU A 154 29.73 12.12 33.39
C GLU A 154 29.15 13.45 32.91
N SER A 155 28.16 13.96 33.64
CA SER A 155 27.43 15.17 33.26
C SER A 155 28.16 16.45 33.63
N HIS A 156 29.20 16.38 34.48
CA HIS A 156 29.99 17.48 35.00
C HIS A 156 31.47 17.10 35.11
#